data_AF-A0A6P0HTN7-F1
#
_entry.id   AF-A0A6P0HTN7-F1
#
_cell.length_a   1.000
_cell.length_b   1.000
_cell.length_c   1.000
_cell.angle_alpha   90.00
_cell.angle_beta   90.00
_cell.angle_gamma   90.00
#
_symmetry.space_group_name_H-M   'P 1'
#
loop_
_entity.id
_entity.type
_entity.pdbx_description
1 polymer ?
#
loop_
_entity_poly.entity_id
_entity_poly.type
_entity_poly.pdbx_seq_one_letter_code
_entity_poly.pdbx_strand_id
1 'polypeptide(L)'
;MEIYIESRGFSQDDDYRWLKITEESQARIDKQDLPTIIQEATQLIDSESASVVLSRKNNSLLCLLTGIEPTDRVDFADRQIRISIAWVISDSTDNERTLRMLAAAALNTEERQHFTVEISQVVSLGGELGFQVDFQHIQELTNTEKAKKLLQDKLPNTTNKIAEISLQRQQELALELKEYRLPTQQNLIVVVTGIKKEQTLIDADIWRGLSSLVLSSDWQIVNRTLSDKNLANKLSKYFNNLMIIIGVISAVSLLAKTLNFF
;
A
#
# COMPACT_ATOMS: atom_id res chain seq x y z
N MET A 1 -8.66 8.39 11.05
CA MET A 1 -7.49 7.71 10.45
C MET A 1 -7.21 6.50 11.32
N GLU A 2 -7.00 5.34 10.73
CA GLU A 2 -6.54 4.16 11.46
C GLU A 2 -5.03 3.99 11.24
N ILE A 3 -4.32 3.67 12.30
CA ILE A 3 -2.85 3.53 12.29
C ILE A 3 -2.51 2.14 12.80
N TYR A 4 -1.69 1.44 12.03
CA TYR A 4 -1.17 0.12 12.38
C TYR A 4 0.35 0.18 12.36
N ILE A 5 1.01 -0.35 13.39
CA ILE A 5 2.47 -0.37 13.49
C ILE A 5 2.94 -1.79 13.75
N GLU A 6 3.91 -2.26 12.96
CA GLU A 6 4.64 -3.48 13.21
C GLU A 6 6.03 -3.13 13.75
N SER A 7 6.37 -3.68 14.90
CA SER A 7 7.74 -3.68 15.41
C SER A 7 7.93 -4.85 16.36
N ARG A 8 9.11 -4.96 16.94
CA ARG A 8 9.48 -5.95 17.95
C ARG A 8 10.11 -5.25 19.15
N GLY A 9 10.15 -5.95 20.29
CA GLY A 9 10.84 -5.46 21.47
C GLY A 9 12.31 -5.87 21.50
N PHE A 10 12.98 -5.45 22.58
CA PHE A 10 14.40 -5.74 22.81
C PHE A 10 14.64 -7.21 23.13
N SER A 11 13.72 -7.87 23.84
CA SER A 11 13.91 -9.23 24.38
C SER A 11 13.72 -10.32 23.31
N GLN A 12 14.16 -11.53 23.63
CA GLN A 12 14.01 -12.71 22.76
C GLN A 12 12.54 -13.05 22.47
N ASP A 13 11.68 -12.96 23.48
CA ASP A 13 10.26 -13.30 23.38
C ASP A 13 9.40 -12.18 22.76
N ASP A 14 9.99 -10.99 22.56
CA ASP A 14 9.31 -9.84 22.01
C ASP A 14 9.39 -9.82 20.48
N ASP A 15 8.84 -10.82 19.81
CA ASP A 15 8.88 -10.92 18.34
C ASP A 15 7.98 -9.88 17.63
N TYR A 16 8.20 -9.69 16.32
CA TYR A 16 7.48 -8.75 15.48
C TYR A 16 5.96 -8.98 15.54
N ARG A 17 5.22 -7.90 15.81
CA ARG A 17 3.76 -7.93 15.93
C ARG A 17 3.16 -6.62 15.47
N TRP A 18 1.95 -6.70 14.91
CA TRP A 18 1.16 -5.54 14.58
C TRP A 18 0.37 -5.06 15.78
N LEU A 19 0.39 -3.76 16.02
CA LEU A 19 -0.50 -3.06 16.95
C LEU A 19 -1.41 -2.12 16.17
N LYS A 20 -2.70 -2.12 16.51
CA LYS A 20 -3.64 -1.05 16.13
C LYS A 20 -3.54 0.05 17.17
N ILE A 21 -3.26 1.26 16.72
CA ILE A 21 -3.03 2.42 17.59
C ILE A 21 -4.26 3.32 17.57
N THR A 22 -4.80 3.62 18.74
CA THR A 22 -5.87 4.60 18.97
C THR A 22 -5.46 5.56 20.09
N GLU A 23 -6.23 6.62 20.31
CA GLU A 23 -6.01 7.56 21.42
C GLU A 23 -6.06 6.87 22.78
N GLU A 24 -6.93 5.86 22.90
CA GLU A 24 -7.23 5.18 24.16
C GLU A 24 -6.44 3.88 24.36
N SER A 25 -5.86 3.30 23.29
CA SER A 25 -5.31 1.95 23.36
C SER A 25 -4.27 1.63 22.28
N GLN A 26 -3.43 0.64 22.59
CA GLN A 26 -2.51 0.00 21.65
C GLN A 26 -2.76 -1.50 21.72
N ALA A 27 -3.55 -2.01 20.78
CA ALA A 27 -4.04 -3.38 20.83
C ALA A 27 -3.30 -4.24 19.80
N ARG A 28 -2.83 -5.42 20.23
CA ARG A 28 -2.30 -6.41 19.29
C ARG A 28 -3.38 -6.80 18.28
N ILE A 29 -2.97 -6.88 17.02
CA ILE A 29 -3.78 -7.40 15.92
C ILE A 29 -2.95 -8.44 15.17
N ASP A 30 -3.56 -9.58 14.84
CA ASP A 30 -2.87 -10.60 14.06
C ASP A 30 -2.94 -10.27 12.56
N LYS A 31 -2.00 -10.79 11.77
CA LYS A 31 -1.84 -10.43 10.35
C LYS A 31 -3.10 -10.69 9.52
N GLN A 32 -3.85 -11.74 9.83
CA GLN A 32 -5.11 -12.09 9.15
C GLN A 32 -6.25 -11.10 9.42
N ASP A 33 -6.18 -10.35 10.52
CA ASP A 33 -7.22 -9.41 10.95
C ASP A 33 -6.92 -7.96 10.51
N LEU A 34 -5.73 -7.71 9.92
CA LEU A 34 -5.41 -6.43 9.31
C LEU A 34 -6.41 -6.06 8.21
N PRO A 35 -6.71 -4.77 7.99
CA PRO A 35 -7.51 -4.33 6.84
C PRO A 35 -7.06 -4.97 5.52
N THR A 36 -8.01 -5.43 4.69
CA THR A 36 -7.72 -6.09 3.40
C THR A 36 -6.78 -5.29 2.50
N ILE A 37 -6.87 -3.95 2.53
CA ILE A 37 -5.98 -3.06 1.75
C ILE A 37 -4.51 -3.19 2.18
N ILE A 38 -4.22 -3.44 3.46
CA ILE A 38 -2.87 -3.72 3.97
C ILE A 38 -2.44 -5.13 3.56
N GLN A 39 -3.32 -6.12 3.72
CA GLN A 39 -3.01 -7.49 3.32
C GLN A 39 -2.62 -7.58 1.84
N GLU A 40 -3.36 -6.91 0.94
CA GLU A 40 -3.04 -6.85 -0.49
C GLU A 40 -1.73 -6.12 -0.77
N ALA A 41 -1.48 -5.00 -0.08
CA ALA A 41 -0.22 -4.26 -0.21
C ALA A 41 1.00 -5.11 0.17
N THR A 42 0.91 -5.88 1.26
CA THR A 42 2.01 -6.73 1.74
C THR A 42 2.38 -7.85 0.76
N GLN A 43 1.49 -8.24 -0.16
CA GLN A 43 1.81 -9.25 -1.18
C GLN A 43 2.85 -8.76 -2.20
N LEU A 44 2.98 -7.44 -2.39
CA LEU A 44 3.90 -6.82 -3.34
C LEU A 44 5.20 -6.32 -2.72
N ILE A 45 5.41 -6.50 -1.42
CA ILE A 45 6.61 -6.04 -0.74
C ILE A 45 7.20 -7.14 0.13
N ASP A 46 8.41 -6.91 0.60
CA ASP A 46 9.02 -7.68 1.68
C ASP A 46 8.94 -6.83 2.95
N SER A 47 8.33 -7.37 4.00
CA SER A 47 8.14 -6.66 5.28
C SER A 47 9.45 -6.31 5.96
N GLU A 48 10.53 -7.03 5.66
CA GLU A 48 11.86 -6.77 6.23
C GLU A 48 12.66 -5.73 5.43
N SER A 49 12.22 -5.40 4.22
CA SER A 49 12.89 -4.46 3.33
C SER A 49 12.21 -3.09 3.31
N ALA A 50 13.02 -2.03 3.18
CA ALA A 50 12.52 -0.67 3.01
C ALA A 50 11.61 -0.57 1.78
N SER A 51 10.31 -0.36 1.99
CA SER A 51 9.31 -0.29 0.91
C SER A 51 8.31 0.83 1.15
N VAL A 52 7.75 1.35 0.06
CA VAL A 52 6.69 2.38 0.07
C VAL A 52 5.54 1.92 -0.79
N VAL A 53 4.34 1.88 -0.23
CA VAL A 53 3.12 1.53 -0.95
C VAL A 53 2.04 2.56 -0.73
N LEU A 54 1.46 3.07 -1.83
CA LEU A 54 0.20 3.81 -1.82
C LEU A 54 -0.87 2.99 -2.52
N SER A 55 -2.05 2.89 -1.93
CA SER A 55 -3.20 2.18 -2.51
C SER A 55 -4.49 2.94 -2.31
N ARG A 56 -5.45 2.69 -3.20
CA ARG A 56 -6.83 3.18 -3.10
C ARG A 56 -7.78 2.03 -3.34
N LYS A 57 -8.72 1.82 -2.41
CA LYS A 57 -9.72 0.76 -2.54
C LYS A 57 -10.95 1.08 -1.70
N ASN A 58 -12.14 0.91 -2.28
CA ASN A 58 -13.42 1.01 -1.57
C ASN A 58 -13.53 2.28 -0.71
N ASN A 59 -13.25 3.43 -1.31
CA ASN A 59 -13.27 4.75 -0.64
C ASN A 59 -12.28 4.87 0.54
N SER A 60 -11.23 4.06 0.54
CA SER A 60 -10.12 4.11 1.49
C SER A 60 -8.80 4.28 0.75
N LEU A 61 -7.88 5.01 1.37
CA LEU A 61 -6.50 5.18 0.95
C LEU A 61 -5.58 4.52 1.99
N LEU A 62 -4.48 3.97 1.51
CA LEU A 62 -3.41 3.39 2.32
C LEU A 62 -2.09 4.07 1.98
N CYS A 63 -1.32 4.40 3.00
CA CYS A 63 0.14 4.53 2.92
C CYS A 63 0.76 3.48 3.84
N LEU A 64 1.55 2.58 3.26
CA LEU A 64 2.31 1.56 4.00
C LEU A 64 3.80 1.78 3.76
N LEU A 65 4.53 1.96 4.85
CA LEU A 65 5.98 2.04 4.88
C LEU A 65 6.49 0.84 5.67
N THR A 66 7.47 0.11 5.14
CA THR A 66 8.08 -1.03 5.83
C THR A 66 9.59 -0.86 5.91
N GLY A 67 10.23 -1.65 6.79
CA GLY A 67 11.69 -1.70 6.88
C GLY A 67 12.34 -0.37 7.24
N ILE A 68 11.66 0.49 8.01
CA ILE A 68 12.27 1.70 8.56
C ILE A 68 13.28 1.25 9.62
N GLU A 69 14.53 1.73 9.50
CA GLU A 69 15.65 1.35 10.37
C GLU A 69 16.13 2.57 11.17
N PRO A 70 15.56 2.84 12.35
CA PRO A 70 16.11 3.86 13.23
C PRO A 70 17.52 3.53 13.71
N THR A 71 18.36 4.57 13.79
CA THR A 71 19.70 4.46 14.39
C THR A 71 19.61 3.95 15.82
N ASP A 72 20.56 3.11 16.21
CA ASP A 72 20.72 2.54 17.56
C ASP A 72 19.52 1.73 18.09
N ARG A 73 18.59 1.33 17.21
CA ARG A 73 17.46 0.47 17.57
C ARG A 73 17.78 -0.99 17.26
N VAL A 74 18.45 -1.67 18.18
CA VAL A 74 18.82 -3.08 18.06
C VAL A 74 18.18 -3.94 19.15
N ASP A 75 18.10 -5.25 18.92
CA ASP A 75 17.66 -6.22 19.92
C ASP A 75 18.81 -6.74 20.79
N PHE A 76 18.51 -7.67 21.70
CA PHE A 76 19.48 -8.33 22.59
C PHE A 76 20.66 -9.03 21.89
N ALA A 77 20.58 -9.23 20.57
CA ALA A 77 21.59 -9.88 19.76
C ALA A 77 22.20 -8.92 18.71
N ASP A 78 22.11 -7.60 18.95
CA ASP A 78 22.61 -6.54 18.08
C ASP A 78 22.01 -6.55 16.67
N ARG A 79 20.82 -7.16 16.48
CA ARG A 79 20.12 -7.15 15.19
C ARG A 79 19.26 -5.89 15.09
N GLN A 80 19.30 -5.24 13.93
CA GLN A 80 18.46 -4.08 13.65
C GLN A 80 16.97 -4.38 13.83
N ILE A 81 16.31 -3.62 14.69
CA ILE A 81 14.85 -3.62 14.86
C ILE A 81 14.27 -2.63 13.85
N ARG A 82 13.29 -3.11 13.08
CA ARG A 82 12.59 -2.35 12.06
C ARG A 82 11.24 -1.88 12.55
N ILE A 83 10.73 -0.86 11.88
CA ILE A 83 9.38 -0.36 12.07
C ILE A 83 8.68 -0.40 10.71
N SER A 84 7.45 -0.91 10.70
CA SER A 84 6.50 -0.75 9.60
C SER A 84 5.30 0.03 10.09
N ILE A 85 4.78 0.96 9.29
CA ILE A 85 3.61 1.78 9.64
C ILE A 85 2.65 1.81 8.47
N ALA A 86 1.38 1.59 8.76
CA ALA A 86 0.28 1.71 7.83
C ALA A 86 -0.73 2.76 8.32
N TRP A 87 -1.01 3.75 7.47
CA TRP A 87 -2.10 4.69 7.67
C TRP A 87 -3.25 4.36 6.70
N VAL A 88 -4.41 4.02 7.25
CA VAL A 88 -5.65 3.78 6.49
C VAL A 88 -6.64 4.90 6.77
N ILE A 89 -7.15 5.54 5.74
CA ILE A 89 -8.04 6.69 5.88
C ILE A 89 -9.04 6.77 4.72
N SER A 90 -10.16 7.45 4.91
CA SER A 90 -11.14 7.68 3.84
C SER A 90 -10.53 8.44 2.66
N ASP A 91 -10.97 8.10 1.44
CA ASP A 91 -10.54 8.77 0.21
C ASP A 91 -11.13 10.19 0.14
N SER A 92 -10.25 11.18 0.31
CA SER A 92 -10.55 12.60 0.11
C SER A 92 -9.28 13.32 -0.35
N THR A 93 -9.43 14.48 -1.00
CA THR A 93 -8.28 15.25 -1.48
C THR A 93 -7.31 15.61 -0.34
N ASP A 94 -7.83 16.00 0.82
CA ASP A 94 -7.02 16.38 1.98
C ASP A 94 -6.24 15.17 2.54
N ASN A 95 -6.90 14.02 2.67
CA ASN A 95 -6.26 12.79 3.15
C ASN A 95 -5.23 12.25 2.16
N GLU A 96 -5.53 12.34 0.86
CA GLU A 96 -4.60 11.98 -0.20
C GLU A 96 -3.32 12.82 -0.14
N ARG A 97 -3.42 14.14 0.12
CA ARG A 97 -2.25 15.00 0.36
C ARG A 97 -1.42 14.50 1.53
N THR A 98 -2.06 14.22 2.67
CA THR A 98 -1.36 13.71 3.86
C THR A 98 -0.57 12.43 3.54
N LEU A 99 -1.18 11.46 2.86
CA LEU A 99 -0.49 10.22 2.51
C LEU A 99 0.62 10.40 1.47
N ARG A 100 0.42 11.28 0.47
CA ARG A 100 1.47 11.65 -0.49
C ARG A 100 2.67 12.29 0.20
N MET A 101 2.44 13.17 1.18
CA MET A 101 3.50 13.81 1.97
C MET A 101 4.36 12.78 2.69
N LEU A 102 3.73 11.82 3.38
CA LEU A 102 4.42 10.75 4.10
C LEU A 102 5.24 9.86 3.15
N ALA A 103 4.66 9.44 2.03
CA ALA A 103 5.34 8.63 1.03
C ALA A 103 6.51 9.40 0.38
N ALA A 104 6.34 10.68 0.08
CA ALA A 104 7.41 11.51 -0.48
C ALA A 104 8.59 11.68 0.49
N ALA A 105 8.31 11.93 1.78
CA ALA A 105 9.34 12.00 2.83
C ALA A 105 10.09 10.67 2.96
N ALA A 106 9.38 9.54 2.87
CA ALA A 106 10.00 8.22 2.88
C ALA A 106 10.84 7.92 1.63
N LEU A 107 10.60 8.59 0.50
CA LEU A 107 11.33 8.35 -0.76
C LEU A 107 12.54 9.27 -0.94
N ASN A 108 12.49 10.50 -0.46
CA ASN A 108 13.60 11.44 -0.56
C ASN A 108 14.69 11.15 0.48
N THR A 109 15.95 10.99 0.07
CA THR A 109 17.05 10.60 0.97
C THR A 109 17.25 11.51 2.18
N GLU A 110 17.22 12.83 1.99
CA GLU A 110 17.46 13.80 3.07
C GLU A 110 16.27 13.84 4.03
N GLU A 111 15.05 13.91 3.48
CA GLU A 111 13.82 13.90 4.29
C GLU A 111 13.64 12.55 5.00
N ARG A 112 14.03 11.43 4.39
CA ARG A 112 13.94 10.09 4.97
C ARG A 112 14.74 9.99 6.25
N GLN A 113 15.93 10.60 6.33
CA GLN A 113 16.74 10.58 7.55
C GLN A 113 16.01 11.28 8.70
N HIS A 114 15.52 12.50 8.46
CA HIS A 114 14.73 13.25 9.45
C HIS A 114 13.44 12.51 9.82
N PHE A 115 12.74 11.99 8.84
CA PHE A 115 11.49 11.25 9.03
C PHE A 115 11.69 9.95 9.82
N THR A 116 12.82 9.26 9.60
CA THR A 116 13.19 8.07 10.38
C THR A 116 13.43 8.40 11.86
N VAL A 117 14.06 9.55 12.15
CA VAL A 117 14.23 10.04 13.52
C VAL A 117 12.88 10.37 14.16
N GLU A 118 11.99 11.07 13.45
CA GLU A 118 10.63 11.36 13.92
C GLU A 118 9.85 10.06 14.23
N ILE A 119 9.90 9.06 13.34
CA ILE A 119 9.29 7.74 13.58
C ILE A 119 9.88 7.03 14.80
N SER A 120 11.20 7.12 15.01
CA SER A 120 11.86 6.52 16.17
C SER A 120 11.40 7.13 17.50
N GLN A 121 11.14 8.44 17.51
CA GLN A 121 10.62 9.14 18.68
C GLN A 121 9.16 8.75 18.97
N VAL A 122 8.39 8.49 17.91
CA VAL A 122 7.00 8.01 18.02
C VAL A 122 6.93 6.58 18.53
N VAL A 123 7.84 5.70 18.12
CA VAL A 123 7.81 4.28 18.47
C VAL A 123 9.00 3.95 19.36
N SER A 124 8.80 3.86 20.67
CA SER A 124 9.87 3.57 21.65
C SER A 124 9.91 2.08 22.02
N LEU A 125 11.08 1.57 22.41
CA LEU A 125 11.21 0.20 22.94
C LEU A 125 10.67 0.14 24.38
N GLY A 126 10.11 -1.01 24.77
CA GLY A 126 9.59 -1.26 26.11
C GLY A 126 8.06 -1.36 26.18
N GLY A 127 7.50 -1.29 27.38
CA GLY A 127 6.08 -1.56 27.62
C GLY A 127 5.72 -3.06 27.53
N GLU A 128 4.46 -3.38 27.82
CA GLU A 128 3.99 -4.77 27.95
C GLU A 128 4.01 -5.57 26.64
N LEU A 129 4.03 -4.87 25.49
CA LEU A 129 4.00 -5.48 24.16
C LEU A 129 5.38 -5.44 23.47
N GLY A 130 6.43 -4.98 24.17
CA GLY A 130 7.80 -4.88 23.68
C GLY A 130 8.15 -3.54 23.02
N PHE A 131 7.14 -2.79 22.56
CA PHE A 131 7.27 -1.39 22.14
C PHE A 131 6.00 -0.59 22.50
N GLN A 132 6.14 0.74 22.54
CA GLN A 132 5.05 1.68 22.78
C GLN A 132 5.04 2.79 21.72
N VAL A 133 3.84 3.25 21.39
CA VAL A 133 3.60 4.32 20.41
C VAL A 133 3.07 5.56 21.10
N ASP A 134 3.67 6.71 20.82
CA ASP A 134 3.12 8.01 21.20
C ASP A 134 2.03 8.41 20.20
N PHE A 135 0.77 8.34 20.63
CA PHE A 135 -0.37 8.65 19.77
C PHE A 135 -0.43 10.13 19.36
N GLN A 136 -0.05 11.06 20.24
CA GLN A 136 -0.12 12.48 19.89
C GLN A 136 0.95 12.82 18.85
N HIS A 137 2.19 12.36 19.06
CA HIS A 137 3.25 12.60 18.09
C HIS A 137 3.00 11.93 16.74
N ILE A 138 2.43 10.72 16.69
CA ILE A 138 2.11 10.10 15.38
C ILE A 138 1.00 10.86 14.63
N GLN A 139 0.07 11.49 15.35
CA GLN A 139 -0.94 12.34 14.73
C GLN A 139 -0.33 13.59 14.10
N GLU A 140 0.69 14.18 14.73
CA GLU A 140 1.39 15.35 14.20
C GLU A 140 2.07 15.08 12.85
N LEU A 141 2.58 13.85 12.63
CA LEU A 141 3.11 13.44 11.33
C LEU A 141 2.06 13.49 10.21
N THR A 142 0.80 13.29 10.57
CA THR A 142 -0.34 13.25 9.66
C THR A 142 -1.09 14.60 9.56
N ASN A 143 -0.46 15.69 10.01
CA ASN A 143 -1.06 17.02 10.03
C ASN A 143 -1.42 17.52 8.61
N THR A 144 -2.71 17.57 8.32
CA THR A 144 -3.25 17.98 7.01
C THR A 144 -2.88 19.41 6.63
N GLU A 145 -2.75 20.34 7.57
CA GLU A 145 -2.39 21.73 7.29
C GLU A 145 -0.91 21.85 6.88
N LYS A 146 -0.04 21.01 7.45
CA LYS A 146 1.35 20.86 6.96
C LYS A 146 1.34 20.33 5.52
N ALA A 147 0.55 19.30 5.24
CA ALA A 147 0.45 18.72 3.89
C ALA A 147 -0.06 19.74 2.85
N LYS A 148 -1.10 20.53 3.16
CA LYS A 148 -1.63 21.57 2.27
C LYS A 148 -0.62 22.66 1.90
N LYS A 149 0.30 23.00 2.81
CA LYS A 149 1.34 24.00 2.57
C LYS A 149 2.46 23.47 1.70
N LEU A 150 2.79 22.18 1.83
CA LEU A 150 3.93 21.55 1.16
C LEU A 150 3.61 20.99 -0.22
N LEU A 151 2.36 20.59 -0.46
CA LEU A 151 1.97 19.85 -1.66
C LEU A 151 1.16 20.72 -2.63
N GLN A 152 1.30 20.41 -3.91
CA GLN A 152 0.44 20.90 -5.00
C GLN A 152 -0.54 19.79 -5.41
N ASP A 153 -1.58 20.18 -6.17
CA ASP A 153 -2.65 19.28 -6.63
C ASP A 153 -2.81 19.30 -8.14
N LYS A 154 -1.69 19.25 -8.87
CA LYS A 154 -1.74 19.09 -10.31
C LYS A 154 -2.41 17.76 -10.67
N LEU A 155 -3.08 17.73 -11.82
CA LEU A 155 -3.73 16.50 -12.31
C LEU A 155 -2.69 15.43 -12.66
N PRO A 156 -2.89 14.16 -12.25
CA PRO A 156 -1.92 13.11 -12.51
C PRO A 156 -1.77 12.84 -14.00
N ASN A 157 -0.55 12.56 -14.43
CA ASN A 157 -0.34 11.81 -15.66
C ASN A 157 -0.73 10.34 -15.39
N THR A 158 -1.82 9.86 -16.00
CA THR A 158 -2.35 8.50 -15.78
C THR A 158 -1.56 7.38 -16.46
N THR A 159 -0.47 7.70 -17.16
CA THR A 159 0.41 6.69 -17.76
C THR A 159 1.15 5.92 -16.66
N ASN A 160 1.10 4.59 -16.71
CA ASN A 160 1.84 3.72 -15.80
C ASN A 160 3.32 3.70 -16.18
N LYS A 161 4.19 3.78 -15.17
CA LYS A 161 5.64 3.75 -15.35
C LYS A 161 6.29 2.84 -14.34
N ILE A 162 7.31 2.13 -14.80
CA ILE A 162 8.17 1.30 -13.95
C ILE A 162 9.64 1.58 -14.22
N ALA A 163 10.50 1.39 -13.22
CA ALA A 163 11.94 1.46 -13.36
C ALA A 163 12.64 0.65 -12.25
N GLU A 164 13.94 0.47 -12.40
CA GLU A 164 14.84 0.02 -11.35
C GLU A 164 14.82 1.01 -10.16
N ILE A 165 14.96 0.49 -8.94
CA ILE A 165 15.19 1.36 -7.77
C ILE A 165 16.55 2.04 -7.88
N SER A 166 16.54 3.37 -7.87
CA SER A 166 17.75 4.19 -7.67
C SER A 166 17.41 5.43 -6.85
N LEU A 167 18.43 6.07 -6.27
CA LEU A 167 18.26 7.32 -5.51
C LEU A 167 17.60 8.40 -6.38
N GLN A 168 18.02 8.52 -7.64
CA GLN A 168 17.43 9.46 -8.58
C GLN A 168 15.94 9.17 -8.83
N ARG A 169 15.57 7.91 -9.08
CA ARG A 169 14.17 7.52 -9.32
C ARG A 169 13.28 7.74 -8.11
N GLN A 170 13.78 7.46 -6.91
CA GLN A 170 13.07 7.73 -5.67
C GLN A 170 12.85 9.24 -5.46
N GLN A 171 13.85 10.07 -5.74
CA GLN A 171 13.74 11.53 -5.67
C GLN A 171 12.74 12.08 -6.69
N GLU A 172 12.78 11.62 -7.94
CA GLU A 172 11.82 12.01 -8.97
C GLU A 172 10.38 11.63 -8.57
N LEU A 173 10.19 10.42 -8.04
CA LEU A 173 8.88 9.98 -7.55
C LEU A 173 8.43 10.79 -6.34
N ALA A 174 9.33 11.12 -5.41
CA ALA A 174 9.01 11.98 -4.26
C ALA A 174 8.55 13.37 -4.73
N LEU A 175 9.21 13.96 -5.72
CA LEU A 175 8.81 15.22 -6.33
C LEU A 175 7.46 15.11 -7.04
N GLU A 176 7.24 14.04 -7.80
CA GLU A 176 5.97 13.79 -8.47
C GLU A 176 4.82 13.66 -7.45
N LEU A 177 5.03 12.95 -6.34
CA LEU A 177 4.06 12.85 -5.24
C LEU A 177 3.80 14.19 -4.54
N LYS A 178 4.77 15.11 -4.52
CA LYS A 178 4.55 16.46 -3.98
C LYS A 178 3.74 17.34 -4.93
N GLU A 179 3.90 17.17 -6.24
CA GLU A 179 3.28 18.03 -7.23
C GLU A 179 1.90 17.58 -7.72
N TYR A 180 1.70 16.26 -7.85
CA TYR A 180 0.56 15.68 -8.53
C TYR A 180 -0.30 14.86 -7.59
N ARG A 181 -1.62 14.91 -7.82
CA ARG A 181 -2.58 14.03 -7.17
C ARG A 181 -2.34 12.58 -7.59
N LEU A 182 -2.84 11.63 -6.81
CA LEU A 182 -2.87 10.23 -7.20
C LEU A 182 -3.95 9.98 -8.27
N PRO A 183 -3.76 9.03 -9.18
CA PRO A 183 -4.84 8.58 -10.06
C PRO A 183 -5.99 7.97 -9.23
N THR A 184 -7.21 8.03 -9.76
CA THR A 184 -8.45 7.58 -9.09
C THR A 184 -8.70 6.07 -9.16
N GLN A 185 -7.78 5.32 -9.76
CA GLN A 185 -7.86 3.87 -9.90
C GLN A 185 -7.96 3.16 -8.55
N GLN A 186 -8.77 2.11 -8.49
CA GLN A 186 -9.06 1.34 -7.27
C GLN A 186 -8.13 0.12 -7.16
N ASN A 187 -6.84 0.37 -6.99
CA ASN A 187 -5.81 -0.66 -6.88
C ASN A 187 -4.58 -0.15 -6.10
N LEU A 188 -3.48 -0.90 -6.17
CA LEU A 188 -2.16 -0.44 -5.76
C LEU A 188 -1.68 0.63 -6.76
N ILE A 189 -1.29 1.80 -6.26
CA ILE A 189 -0.98 2.98 -7.06
C ILE A 189 0.54 3.16 -7.15
N VAL A 190 1.21 3.22 -6.00
CA VAL A 190 2.68 3.32 -5.93
C VAL A 190 3.20 2.10 -5.21
N VAL A 191 4.25 1.48 -5.76
CA VAL A 191 4.95 0.37 -5.12
C VAL A 191 6.44 0.55 -5.34
N VAL A 192 7.19 0.69 -4.25
CA VAL A 192 8.66 0.70 -4.25
C VAL A 192 9.13 -0.49 -3.42
N THR A 193 9.81 -1.46 -4.04
CA THR A 193 10.15 -2.74 -3.40
C THR A 193 11.42 -3.39 -3.95
N GLY A 194 12.21 -4.06 -3.10
CA GLY A 194 13.41 -4.77 -3.55
C GLY A 194 13.17 -6.11 -4.28
N ILE A 195 11.96 -6.68 -4.23
CA ILE A 195 11.77 -8.12 -4.45
C ILE A 195 10.85 -8.53 -5.61
N LYS A 196 10.20 -7.58 -6.31
CA LYS A 196 9.21 -7.91 -7.35
C LYS A 196 9.73 -7.67 -8.75
N LYS A 197 9.62 -8.68 -9.60
CA LYS A 197 9.98 -8.57 -11.01
C LYS A 197 9.02 -7.62 -11.73
N GLU A 198 9.51 -7.03 -12.80
CA GLU A 198 8.78 -6.17 -13.72
C GLU A 198 7.36 -6.68 -14.05
N GLN A 199 7.23 -7.93 -14.50
CA GLN A 199 5.92 -8.49 -14.88
C GLN A 199 4.90 -8.47 -13.74
N THR A 200 5.33 -8.65 -12.49
CA THR A 200 4.44 -8.59 -11.32
C THR A 200 3.87 -7.19 -11.11
N LEU A 201 4.68 -6.15 -11.35
CA LEU A 201 4.23 -4.75 -11.26
C LEU A 201 3.29 -4.39 -12.43
N ILE A 202 3.58 -4.92 -13.62
CA ILE A 202 2.71 -4.75 -14.80
C ILE A 202 1.35 -5.41 -14.58
N ASP A 203 1.34 -6.67 -14.12
CA ASP A 203 0.11 -7.44 -13.89
C ASP A 203 -0.77 -6.82 -12.78
N ALA A 204 -0.15 -6.17 -11.80
CA ALA A 204 -0.84 -5.42 -10.75
C ALA A 204 -1.33 -4.03 -11.19
N ASP A 205 -1.06 -3.61 -12.43
CA ASP A 205 -1.48 -2.32 -13.02
C ASP A 205 -1.04 -1.11 -12.18
N ILE A 206 0.20 -1.17 -11.67
CA ILE A 206 0.79 -0.13 -10.81
C ILE A 206 1.06 1.14 -11.61
N TRP A 207 0.68 2.30 -11.05
CA TRP A 207 0.93 3.60 -11.68
C TRP A 207 2.41 4.00 -11.63
N ARG A 208 3.05 3.88 -10.47
CA ARG A 208 4.50 4.09 -10.29
C ARG A 208 5.11 2.90 -9.57
N GLY A 209 5.80 2.05 -10.32
CA GLY A 209 6.50 0.89 -9.77
C GLY A 209 8.01 1.10 -9.78
N LEU A 210 8.67 0.98 -8.64
CA LEU A 210 10.12 0.88 -8.59
C LEU A 210 10.50 -0.47 -7.99
N SER A 211 11.33 -1.23 -8.68
CA SER A 211 11.90 -2.43 -8.06
C SER A 211 13.34 -2.71 -8.46
N SER A 212 14.13 -3.21 -7.51
CA SER A 212 15.49 -3.69 -7.76
C SER A 212 15.56 -4.85 -8.76
N LEU A 213 14.44 -5.48 -9.11
CA LEU A 213 14.36 -6.55 -10.11
C LEU A 213 13.81 -6.09 -11.47
N VAL A 214 13.60 -4.79 -11.66
CA VAL A 214 13.35 -4.18 -12.98
C VAL A 214 14.70 -3.85 -13.61
N LEU A 215 14.88 -4.17 -14.89
CA LEU A 215 16.19 -4.03 -15.55
C LEU A 215 16.46 -2.62 -16.10
N SER A 216 15.42 -1.81 -16.29
CA SER A 216 15.56 -0.47 -16.84
C SER A 216 15.84 0.55 -15.76
N SER A 217 16.98 1.21 -15.85
CA SER A 217 17.34 2.32 -14.95
C SER A 217 16.49 3.59 -15.17
N ASP A 218 15.94 3.77 -16.38
CA ASP A 218 15.03 4.87 -16.72
C ASP A 218 13.56 4.43 -16.67
N TRP A 219 12.64 5.41 -16.56
CA TRP A 219 11.20 5.17 -16.54
C TRP A 219 10.73 4.57 -17.86
N GLN A 220 10.25 3.33 -17.80
CA GLN A 220 9.57 2.69 -18.92
C GLN A 220 8.08 2.90 -18.82
N ILE A 221 7.48 3.33 -19.92
CA ILE A 221 6.03 3.41 -20.05
C ILE A 221 5.48 1.99 -20.20
N VAL A 222 4.60 1.60 -19.29
CA VAL A 222 3.88 0.34 -19.38
C VAL A 222 2.69 0.56 -20.30
N ASN A 223 2.89 0.29 -21.58
CA ASN A 223 1.80 0.26 -22.54
C ASN A 223 0.96 -0.99 -22.28
N ARG A 224 -0.31 -0.79 -21.93
CA ARG A 224 -1.29 -1.87 -21.90
C ARG A 224 -1.42 -2.43 -23.32
N THR A 225 -0.65 -3.45 -23.66
CA THR A 225 -1.27 -4.53 -24.42
C THR A 225 -2.20 -5.17 -23.42
N LEU A 226 -3.50 -4.95 -23.58
CA LEU A 226 -4.48 -5.79 -22.90
C LEU A 226 -4.03 -7.22 -23.20
N SER A 227 -3.45 -7.89 -22.21
CA SER A 227 -3.15 -9.30 -22.32
C SER A 227 -4.49 -9.96 -22.63
N ASP A 228 -4.64 -10.47 -23.87
CA ASP A 228 -5.85 -11.10 -24.38
C ASP A 228 -6.41 -12.16 -23.41
N LYS A 229 -5.58 -12.67 -22.49
CA LYS A 229 -5.97 -13.60 -21.43
C LYS A 229 -6.98 -13.00 -20.43
N ASN A 230 -6.85 -11.73 -20.05
CA ASN A 230 -7.79 -11.11 -19.09
C ASN A 230 -9.11 -10.72 -19.77
N LEU A 231 -9.07 -10.30 -21.04
CA LEU A 231 -10.28 -10.07 -21.82
C LEU A 231 -11.00 -11.40 -22.12
N ALA A 232 -10.27 -12.44 -22.51
CA ALA A 232 -10.80 -13.78 -22.75
C ALA A 232 -11.40 -14.42 -21.49
N ASN A 233 -10.76 -14.27 -20.32
CA ASN A 233 -11.30 -14.77 -19.05
C ASN A 233 -12.54 -13.98 -18.59
N LYS A 234 -12.57 -12.66 -18.83
CA LYS A 234 -13.73 -11.84 -18.51
C LYS A 234 -14.89 -12.17 -19.45
N LEU A 235 -14.63 -12.30 -20.75
CA LEU A 235 -15.62 -12.70 -21.76
C LEU A 235 -16.14 -14.12 -21.52
N SER A 236 -15.28 -15.10 -21.20
CA SER A 236 -15.71 -16.48 -20.93
C SER A 236 -16.65 -16.56 -19.72
N LYS A 237 -16.39 -15.77 -18.67
CA LYS A 237 -17.27 -15.67 -17.50
C LYS A 237 -18.64 -15.07 -17.86
N TYR A 238 -18.68 -14.06 -18.73
CA TYR A 238 -19.94 -13.50 -19.26
C TYR A 238 -20.70 -14.52 -20.12
N PHE A 239 -20.02 -15.25 -21.00
CA PHE A 239 -20.64 -16.28 -21.84
C PHE A 239 -21.20 -17.44 -20.99
N ASN A 240 -20.47 -17.90 -19.98
CA ASN A 240 -20.96 -18.96 -19.09
C ASN A 240 -22.21 -18.53 -18.32
N ASN A 241 -22.24 -17.30 -17.80
CA ASN A 241 -23.42 -16.77 -17.12
C ASN A 241 -24.62 -16.61 -18.08
N LEU A 242 -24.40 -16.19 -19.32
CA LEU A 242 -25.45 -16.07 -20.33
C LEU A 242 -26.03 -17.45 -20.71
N MET A 243 -25.19 -18.47 -20.88
CA MET A 243 -25.64 -19.83 -21.20
C MET A 243 -26.46 -20.46 -20.06
N ILE A 244 -26.12 -20.18 -18.80
CA ILE A 244 -26.92 -20.61 -17.65
C ILE A 244 -28.31 -19.95 -17.69
N ILE A 245 -28.38 -18.64 -17.95
CA ILE A 245 -29.65 -17.92 -18.03
C ILE A 245 -30.53 -18.49 -19.16
N ILE A 246 -29.96 -18.71 -20.35
CA ILE A 246 -30.68 -19.30 -21.48
C ILE A 246 -31.18 -20.73 -21.14
N GLY A 247 -30.37 -21.53 -20.46
CA GLY A 247 -30.75 -22.87 -20.00
C GLY A 247 -31.94 -22.84 -19.03
N VAL A 248 -31.93 -21.91 -18.06
CA VAL A 248 -33.03 -21.73 -17.10
C VAL A 248 -34.31 -21.29 -17.81
N ILE A 249 -34.24 -20.31 -18.72
CA ILE A 249 -35.41 -19.86 -19.49
C ILE A 249 -35.99 -21.00 -20.32
N SER A 250 -35.13 -21.80 -20.95
CA SER A 250 -35.55 -22.94 -21.78
C SER A 250 -36.25 -24.01 -20.95
N ALA A 251 -35.71 -24.34 -19.76
CA ALA A 251 -36.31 -25.31 -18.85
C ALA A 251 -37.68 -24.86 -18.32
N VAL A 252 -37.81 -23.58 -17.95
CA VAL A 252 -39.09 -23.00 -17.51
C VAL A 252 -40.12 -23.03 -18.65
N SER A 253 -39.71 -22.76 -19.90
CA SER A 253 -40.59 -22.84 -21.06
C SER A 253 -41.10 -24.26 -21.33
N LEU A 254 -40.25 -25.27 -21.13
CA LEU A 254 -40.63 -26.68 -21.26
C LEU A 254 -41.62 -27.10 -20.17
N LEU A 255 -41.35 -26.72 -18.91
CA LEU A 255 -42.23 -26.99 -17.78
C LEU A 255 -43.62 -26.33 -17.96
N ALA A 256 -43.65 -25.09 -18.43
CA ALA A 256 -44.90 -24.39 -18.73
C ALA A 256 -45.70 -25.06 -19.86
N LYS A 257 -45.02 -25.59 -20.89
CA LYS A 257 -45.68 -26.36 -21.96
C LYS A 257 -46.23 -27.70 -21.47
N THR A 258 -45.55 -28.37 -20.55
CA THR A 258 -46.04 -29.64 -19.97
C THR A 258 -47.22 -29.43 -19.02
N LEU A 259 -47.26 -28.31 -18.29
CA LEU A 259 -48.36 -27.97 -17.39
C LEU A 259 -49.63 -27.53 -18.11
N ASN A 260 -49.52 -26.91 -19.30
CA ASN A 260 -50.67 -26.56 -20.13
C ASN A 260 -51.25 -27.74 -20.96
N PHE A 261 -50.66 -28.94 -20.83
CA PHE A 261 -51.12 -30.16 -21.50
C PHE A 261 -51.83 -31.15 -20.57
N PHE A 262 -52.02 -30.79 -19.30
CA PHE A 262 -52.81 -31.54 -18.31
C PHE A 262 -54.09 -30.79 -17.94
#